data_AF-A0A529FTR4-F1
#
_entry.id   AF-A0A529FTR4-F1
#
_cell.length_a   1.000
_cell.length_b   1.000
_cell.length_c   1.000
_cell.angle_alpha   90.00
_cell.angle_beta   90.00
_cell.angle_gamma   90.00
#
_symmetry.space_group_name_H-M   'P 1'
#
loop_
_entity.id
_entity.type
_entity.pdbx_description
1 polymer ?
#
loop_
_entity_poly.entity_id
_entity_poly.type
_entity_poly.pdbx_seq_one_letter_code
_entity_poly.pdbx_strand_id
1 'polypeptide(L)'
;YIEATKAYAREYGYVETIFGRRIHYPEIRASNPSIRAFNERASINARLQGTAADIIRRAMVHMEEALEKAGLSARMLLQVHDELIFETVEAEVEATLPVVRRVMENAPMPAVSMSVPLHVDARAADNWDEAH
;
A
#
# COMPACT_ATOMS: atom_id res chain seq x y z
N TYR A 1 -12.62 15.75 -5.34
CA TYR A 1 -12.47 14.38 -4.81
C TYR A 1 -13.47 14.08 -3.70
N ILE A 2 -13.42 14.75 -2.54
CA ILE A 2 -14.24 14.44 -1.36
C ILE A 2 -15.74 14.31 -1.70
N GLU A 3 -16.35 15.36 -2.27
CA GLU A 3 -17.78 15.36 -2.57
C GLU A 3 -18.16 14.31 -3.62
N ALA A 4 -17.29 14.09 -4.61
CA ALA A 4 -17.49 13.05 -5.62
C ALA A 4 -17.46 11.64 -5.01
N THR A 5 -16.54 11.36 -4.07
CA THR A 5 -16.48 10.06 -3.37
C THR A 5 -17.71 9.85 -2.48
N LYS A 6 -18.18 10.89 -1.77
CA LYS A 6 -19.42 10.80 -0.98
C LYS A 6 -20.63 10.51 -1.87
N ALA A 7 -20.75 11.23 -2.99
CA ALA A 7 -21.84 11.04 -3.94
C ALA A 7 -21.82 9.61 -4.51
N TYR A 8 -20.66 9.13 -4.96
CA TYR A 8 -20.48 7.76 -5.43
C TYR A 8 -20.85 6.73 -4.36
N ALA A 9 -20.35 6.89 -3.13
CA ALA A 9 -20.67 5.97 -2.03
C ALA A 9 -22.19 5.95 -1.75
N ARG A 10 -22.85 7.11 -1.77
CA ARG A 10 -24.31 7.23 -1.62
C ARG A 10 -25.10 6.70 -2.82
N GLU A 11 -24.51 6.59 -4.00
CA GLU A 11 -25.17 6.06 -5.20
C GLU A 11 -25.02 4.53 -5.29
N TYR A 12 -23.82 4.01 -5.02
CA TYR A 12 -23.49 2.61 -5.24
C TYR A 12 -23.47 1.76 -3.95
N GLY A 13 -23.37 2.39 -2.78
CA GLY A 13 -23.25 1.68 -1.50
C GLY A 13 -21.84 1.15 -1.21
N TYR A 14 -20.84 1.54 -1.98
CA TYR A 14 -19.44 1.18 -1.80
C TYR A 14 -18.52 2.24 -2.43
N VAL A 15 -17.23 2.14 -2.13
CA VAL A 15 -16.16 2.83 -2.86
C VAL A 15 -15.16 1.80 -3.40
N GLU A 16 -14.38 2.19 -4.40
CA GLU A 16 -13.37 1.33 -5.02
C GLU A 16 -11.97 1.93 -4.86
N THR A 17 -10.98 1.08 -4.59
CA THR A 17 -9.56 1.44 -4.75
C THR A 17 -9.21 1.61 -6.23
N ILE A 18 -8.06 2.20 -6.55
CA ILE A 18 -7.63 2.33 -7.96
C ILE A 18 -7.39 0.98 -8.65
N PHE A 19 -7.25 -0.10 -7.88
CA PHE A 19 -7.10 -1.47 -8.38
C PHE A 19 -8.43 -2.24 -8.42
N GLY A 20 -9.56 -1.56 -8.18
CA GLY A 20 -10.90 -2.13 -8.32
C GLY A 20 -11.41 -2.90 -7.10
N ARG A 21 -10.70 -2.88 -5.95
CA ARG A 21 -11.20 -3.52 -4.73
C ARG A 21 -12.33 -2.70 -4.11
N ARG A 22 -13.47 -3.33 -3.89
CA ARG A 22 -14.68 -2.71 -3.31
C ARG A 22 -14.66 -2.72 -1.79
N ILE A 23 -15.09 -1.60 -1.19
CA ILE A 23 -15.28 -1.43 0.25
C ILE A 23 -16.72 -0.96 0.47
N HIS A 24 -17.53 -1.83 1.07
CA HIS A 24 -18.98 -1.63 1.19
C HIS A 24 -19.35 -0.80 2.42
N TYR A 25 -20.31 0.10 2.23
CA TYR A 25 -20.88 0.97 3.26
C TYR A 25 -22.41 0.83 3.25
N PRO A 26 -22.97 -0.27 3.81
CA PRO A 26 -24.41 -0.52 3.79
C PRO A 26 -25.22 0.60 4.47
N GLU A 27 -24.63 1.28 5.45
CA GLU A 27 -25.26 2.35 6.22
C GLU A 27 -24.99 3.77 5.66
N ILE A 28 -24.44 3.88 4.45
CA ILE A 28 -24.16 5.19 3.81
C ILE A 28 -25.41 6.05 3.59
N ARG A 29 -26.60 5.45 3.63
CA ARG A 29 -27.91 6.11 3.52
C ARG A 29 -28.73 6.06 4.81
N ALA A 30 -28.11 5.75 5.95
CA ALA A 30 -28.81 5.67 7.23
C ALA A 30 -29.59 6.97 7.50
N SER A 31 -30.81 6.86 8.01
CA SER A 31 -31.64 8.00 8.40
C SER A 31 -31.00 8.77 9.57
N ASN A 32 -30.37 8.04 10.50
CA ASN A 32 -29.58 8.60 11.59
C ASN A 32 -28.40 9.45 11.04
N PRO A 33 -28.39 10.78 11.29
CA PRO A 33 -27.36 11.67 10.78
C PRO A 33 -25.94 11.31 11.20
N SER A 34 -25.75 10.81 12.43
CA SER A 34 -24.43 10.47 12.96
C SER A 34 -23.83 9.24 12.28
N ILE A 35 -24.64 8.21 12.06
CA ILE A 35 -24.23 6.98 11.34
C ILE A 35 -23.87 7.34 9.89
N ARG A 36 -24.72 8.12 9.22
CA ARG A 36 -24.49 8.57 7.85
C ARG A 36 -23.20 9.39 7.73
N ALA A 37 -22.99 10.37 8.62
CA ALA A 37 -21.78 11.19 8.62
C ALA A 37 -20.50 10.40 8.92
N PHE A 38 -20.58 9.36 9.76
CA PHE A 38 -19.47 8.44 9.98
C PHE A 38 -19.12 7.66 8.69
N ASN A 39 -20.12 7.03 8.06
CA ASN A 39 -19.92 6.25 6.84
C ASN A 39 -19.38 7.11 5.68
N GLU A 40 -19.85 8.34 5.54
CA GLU A 40 -19.33 9.28 4.55
C GLU A 40 -17.84 9.58 4.77
N ARG A 41 -17.44 9.89 6.01
CA ARG A 41 -16.02 10.11 6.35
C ARG A 41 -15.18 8.86 6.12
N ALA A 42 -15.69 7.71 6.55
CA ALA A 42 -15.00 6.43 6.38
C ALA A 42 -14.78 6.10 4.89
N SER A 43 -15.79 6.31 4.05
CA SER A 43 -15.72 6.03 2.61
C SER A 43 -14.66 6.87 1.86
N ILE A 44 -14.47 8.13 2.26
CA ILE A 44 -13.44 9.00 1.71
C ILE A 44 -12.05 8.45 2.02
N ASN A 45 -11.83 8.07 3.27
CA ASN A 45 -10.54 7.58 3.75
C ASN A 45 -10.22 6.19 3.18
N ALA A 46 -11.23 5.32 3.10
CA ALA A 46 -11.02 3.93 2.70
C ALA A 46 -10.57 3.79 1.25
N ARG A 47 -10.98 4.69 0.34
CA ARG A 47 -10.45 4.71 -1.02
C ARG A 47 -8.94 5.02 -1.06
N LEU A 48 -8.49 5.98 -0.24
CA LEU A 48 -7.07 6.36 -0.18
C LEU A 48 -6.23 5.29 0.54
N GLN A 49 -6.63 4.93 1.76
CA GLN A 49 -5.94 3.92 2.58
C GLN A 49 -5.99 2.54 1.94
N GLY A 50 -7.13 2.17 1.34
CA GLY A 50 -7.27 0.92 0.62
C GLY A 50 -6.36 0.84 -0.59
N THR A 51 -6.21 1.95 -1.32
CA THR A 51 -5.24 2.03 -2.42
C THR A 51 -3.80 1.86 -1.93
N ALA A 52 -3.39 2.53 -0.85
CA ALA A 52 -2.07 2.34 -0.25
C ALA A 52 -1.84 0.88 0.20
N ALA A 53 -2.85 0.27 0.83
CA ALA A 53 -2.81 -1.13 1.23
C ALA A 53 -2.70 -2.10 0.04
N ASP A 54 -3.29 -1.76 -1.11
CA ASP A 54 -3.15 -2.55 -2.33
C ASP A 54 -1.74 -2.43 -2.91
N ILE A 55 -1.16 -1.22 -2.92
CA ILE A 55 0.20 -0.97 -3.41
C ILE A 55 1.22 -1.79 -2.60
N ILE A 56 1.17 -1.70 -1.26
CA ILE A 56 2.14 -2.40 -0.42
C ILE A 56 2.01 -3.92 -0.57
N ARG A 57 0.79 -4.45 -0.67
CA ARG A 57 0.56 -5.89 -0.92
C ARG A 57 1.10 -6.33 -2.27
N ARG A 58 0.96 -5.51 -3.31
CA ARG A 58 1.57 -5.80 -4.61
C ARG A 58 3.09 -5.83 -4.51
N ALA A 59 3.70 -4.89 -3.78
CA ALA A 59 5.15 -4.90 -3.54
C ALA A 59 5.59 -6.20 -2.84
N MET A 60 4.88 -6.59 -1.78
CA MET A 60 5.15 -7.82 -1.02
C MET A 60 5.10 -9.07 -1.91
N VAL A 61 4.07 -9.20 -2.76
CA VAL A 61 3.92 -10.36 -3.67
C VAL A 61 5.04 -10.44 -4.71
N HIS A 62 5.56 -9.30 -5.17
CA HIS A 62 6.64 -9.27 -6.16
C HIS A 62 8.05 -9.37 -5.55
N MET A 63 8.17 -9.27 -4.22
CA MET A 63 9.46 -9.13 -3.55
C MET A 63 10.28 -10.41 -3.61
N GLU A 64 9.66 -11.55 -3.27
CA GLU A 64 10.35 -12.86 -3.21
C GLU A 64 10.98 -13.22 -4.55
N GLU A 65 10.20 -13.20 -5.63
CA GLU A 65 10.69 -13.46 -6.99
C GLU A 65 11.80 -12.50 -7.41
N ALA A 66 11.74 -11.23 -6.99
CA ALA A 66 12.76 -10.23 -7.33
C ALA A 66 14.09 -10.49 -6.61
N LEU A 67 14.04 -10.90 -5.35
CA LEU A 67 15.22 -11.27 -4.56
C LEU A 67 15.86 -12.55 -5.09
N GLU A 68 15.05 -13.56 -5.40
CA GLU A 68 15.51 -14.83 -6.00
C GLU A 68 16.23 -14.59 -7.33
N LYS A 69 15.64 -13.79 -8.23
CA LYS A 69 16.26 -13.44 -9.53
C LYS A 69 17.56 -12.67 -9.39
N ALA A 70 17.71 -11.91 -8.30
CA ALA A 70 18.94 -11.20 -7.98
C ALA A 70 19.98 -12.08 -7.29
N GLY A 71 19.64 -13.32 -6.92
CA GLY A 71 20.52 -14.23 -6.17
C GLY A 71 20.74 -13.78 -4.73
N LEU A 72 19.79 -13.04 -4.15
CA LEU A 72 19.88 -12.48 -2.80
C LEU A 72 19.14 -13.37 -1.80
N SER A 73 19.70 -13.50 -0.60
CA SER A 73 19.16 -14.31 0.49
C SER A 73 18.28 -13.52 1.46
N ALA A 74 18.12 -12.21 1.23
CA ALA A 74 17.30 -11.32 2.05
C ALA A 74 15.88 -11.85 2.25
N ARG A 75 15.35 -11.70 3.46
CA ARG A 75 14.01 -12.18 3.84
C ARG A 75 13.17 -11.04 4.37
N MET A 76 11.98 -10.88 3.81
CA MET A 76 10.98 -9.96 4.34
C MET A 76 10.44 -10.51 5.66
N LEU A 77 10.64 -9.80 6.76
CA LEU A 77 10.26 -10.24 8.10
C LEU A 77 8.86 -9.77 8.50
N LEU A 78 8.59 -8.48 8.31
CA LEU A 78 7.36 -7.86 8.76
C LEU A 78 7.02 -6.62 7.93
N GLN A 79 5.76 -6.22 8.02
CA GLN A 79 5.23 -5.02 7.39
C GLN A 79 4.59 -4.15 8.47
N VAL A 80 4.99 -2.87 8.54
CA VAL A 80 4.38 -1.87 9.43
C VAL A 80 3.89 -0.72 8.56
N HIS A 81 2.57 -0.55 8.47
CA HIS A 81 1.96 0.49 7.62
C HIS A 81 2.44 0.45 6.15
N ASP A 82 3.34 1.33 5.75
CA ASP A 82 3.94 1.41 4.41
C ASP A 82 5.41 0.94 4.37
N GLU A 83 5.94 0.45 5.49
CA GLU A 83 7.30 -0.04 5.65
C GLU A 83 7.36 -1.57 5.54
N LEU A 84 8.41 -2.06 4.87
CA LEU A 84 8.77 -3.48 4.80
C LEU A 84 10.15 -3.68 5.43
N ILE A 85 10.23 -4.55 6.43
CA ILE A 85 11.49 -4.86 7.12
C ILE A 85 12.07 -6.14 6.55
N PHE A 86 13.38 -6.11 6.34
CA PHE A 86 14.14 -7.24 5.82
C PHE A 86 15.27 -7.62 6.78
N GLU A 87 15.59 -8.90 6.80
CA GLU A 87 16.85 -9.41 7.34
C GLU A 87 17.69 -9.94 6.17
N THR A 88 18.97 -9.60 6.15
CA THR A 88 19.92 -10.05 5.13
C THR A 88 21.32 -10.16 5.72
N VAL A 89 22.20 -10.90 5.06
CA VAL A 89 23.63 -10.89 5.40
C VAL A 89 24.27 -9.56 5.01
N GLU A 90 25.24 -9.10 5.80
CA GLU A 90 25.92 -7.80 5.61
C GLU A 90 26.49 -7.63 4.19
N ALA A 91 27.08 -8.70 3.65
CA ALA A 91 27.64 -8.72 2.30
C ALA A 91 26.61 -8.48 1.18
N GLU A 92 25.32 -8.65 1.45
CA GLU A 92 24.23 -8.50 0.47
C GLU A 92 23.46 -7.18 0.63
N VAL A 93 23.77 -6.35 1.63
CA VAL A 93 23.03 -5.10 1.92
C VAL A 93 23.00 -4.17 0.71
N GLU A 94 24.17 -3.81 0.18
CA GLU A 94 24.30 -2.88 -0.96
C GLU A 94 23.59 -3.38 -2.23
N ALA A 95 23.50 -4.71 -2.40
CA ALA A 95 22.80 -5.31 -3.52
C ALA A 95 21.28 -5.43 -3.29
N THR A 96 20.85 -5.59 -2.04
CA THR A 96 19.44 -5.74 -1.64
C THR A 96 18.68 -4.42 -1.73
N LEU A 97 19.26 -3.33 -1.22
CA LEU A 97 18.62 -2.01 -1.18
C LEU A 97 18.03 -1.57 -2.55
N PRO A 98 18.78 -1.57 -3.67
CA PRO A 98 18.23 -1.15 -4.95
C PRO A 98 17.17 -2.11 -5.50
N VAL A 99 17.20 -3.41 -5.16
CA VAL A 99 16.18 -4.38 -5.57
C VAL A 99 14.87 -4.09 -4.86
N VAL A 100 14.90 -3.98 -3.52
CA VAL A 100 13.72 -3.69 -2.70
C VAL A 100 13.09 -2.36 -3.11
N ARG A 101 13.90 -1.30 -3.23
CA ARG A 101 13.44 0.02 -3.66
C ARG A 101 12.73 -0.06 -5.00
N ARG A 102 13.35 -0.70 -6.00
CA ARG A 102 12.77 -0.83 -7.34
C ARG A 102 11.44 -1.59 -7.31
N VAL A 103 11.33 -2.67 -6.54
CA VAL A 103 10.07 -3.43 -6.43
C VAL A 103 8.96 -2.58 -5.83
N MET A 104 9.24 -1.87 -4.74
CA MET A 104 8.25 -1.03 -4.07
C MET A 104 7.82 0.17 -4.93
N GLU A 105 8.77 0.88 -5.57
CA GLU A 105 8.46 2.03 -6.44
C GLU A 105 7.62 1.64 -7.66
N ASN A 106 7.79 0.41 -8.17
CA ASN A 106 7.08 -0.09 -9.34
C ASN A 106 5.87 -0.98 -8.98
N ALA A 107 5.54 -1.16 -7.71
CA ALA A 107 4.45 -2.04 -7.26
C ALA A 107 3.08 -1.76 -7.91
N PRO A 108 2.69 -0.51 -8.25
CA PRO A 108 1.45 -0.25 -8.98
C PRO A 108 1.41 -0.86 -10.40
N MET A 109 2.57 -1.02 -11.04
CA MET A 109 2.69 -1.52 -12.40
C MET A 109 2.47 -3.05 -12.47
N PRO A 110 2.10 -3.59 -13.64
CA PRO A 110 1.57 -2.89 -14.82
C PRO A 110 0.10 -2.48 -14.67
N ALA A 111 -0.54 -2.80 -13.54
CA ALA A 111 -1.99 -2.64 -13.35
C ALA A 111 -2.41 -1.16 -13.40
N VAL A 112 -1.63 -0.28 -12.77
CA VAL A 112 -1.87 1.16 -12.79
C VAL A 112 -0.55 1.89 -12.97
N SER A 113 -0.48 2.76 -13.97
CA SER A 113 0.59 3.75 -14.09
C SER A 113 0.20 5.01 -13.31
N MET A 114 0.94 5.32 -12.26
CA MET A 114 0.67 6.49 -11.42
C MET A 114 1.17 7.77 -12.11
N SER A 115 0.37 8.84 -12.02
CA SER A 115 0.75 10.15 -12.55
C SER A 115 1.89 10.81 -11.77
N VAL A 116 2.09 10.39 -10.52
CA VAL A 116 3.20 10.79 -9.66
C VAL A 116 3.96 9.51 -9.30
N PRO A 117 5.28 9.43 -9.56
CA PRO A 117 6.05 8.25 -9.22
C PRO A 117 6.09 8.05 -7.69
N LEU A 118 6.06 6.79 -7.26
CA LEU A 118 6.32 6.45 -5.87
C LEU A 118 7.81 6.57 -5.61
N HIS A 119 8.16 7.11 -4.44
CA HIS A 119 9.52 7.17 -3.94
C HIS A 119 9.63 6.30 -2.70
N VAL A 120 10.73 5.55 -2.61
CA VAL A 120 10.99 4.66 -1.47
C VAL A 120 12.37 4.94 -0.93
N ASP A 121 12.42 5.29 0.35
CA ASP A 121 13.65 5.34 1.13
C ASP A 121 13.99 3.92 1.61
N ALA A 122 15.22 3.48 1.32
CA ALA A 122 15.73 2.19 1.77
C ALA A 122 17.03 2.41 2.53
N ARG A 123 17.08 1.93 3.76
CA ARG A 123 18.23 2.03 4.67
C ARG A 123 18.52 0.66 5.28
N ALA A 124 19.75 0.47 5.70
CA ALA A 124 20.18 -0.70 6.45
C ALA A 124 20.81 -0.23 7.76
N ALA A 125 20.54 -0.97 8.83
CA ALA A 125 21.12 -0.74 10.15
C ALA A 125 21.18 -2.07 10.92
N ASP A 126 21.99 -2.10 11.98
CA ASP A 126 22.22 -3.31 12.78
C ASP A 126 21.02 -3.65 13.70
N ASN A 127 20.13 -2.68 13.92
CA ASN A 127 18.86 -2.88 14.59
C ASN A 127 17.78 -1.97 14.00
N TRP A 128 16.52 -2.32 14.29
CA TRP A 128 15.38 -1.65 13.68
C TRP A 128 15.22 -0.18 14.09
N ASP A 129 15.58 0.16 15.34
CA ASP A 129 15.49 1.54 15.85
C ASP A 129 16.46 2.48 15.12
N GLU A 130 17.61 1.95 14.69
CA GLU A 130 18.61 2.68 13.88
C GLU A 130 18.26 2.75 12.38
N ALA A 131 17.34 1.91 11.90
CA ALA A 131 16.95 1.88 10.49
C ALA A 131 15.89 2.95 10.12
N HIS A 132 15.18 3.48 11.13
CA HIS A 132 14.16 4.52 11.01
C HIS A 132 14.79 5.92 10.81
#